data_AF-A0A2C6M721-F1
#
_entry.id   AF-A0A2C6M721-F1
#
_cell.length_a   1.000
_cell.length_b   1.000
_cell.length_c   1.000
_cell.angle_alpha   90.00
_cell.angle_beta   90.00
_cell.angle_gamma   90.00
#
_symmetry.space_group_name_H-M   'P 1'
#
loop_
_entity.id
_entity.type
_entity.pdbx_description
1 polymer ?
#
loop_
_entity_poly.entity_id
_entity_poly.type
_entity_poly.pdbx_seq_one_letter_code
_entity_poly.pdbx_strand_id
1 'polypeptide(L)'
;MNELLTAMSTDMGIDRYRGESEDSFVYRLCFSALGQWCLRTAQNLSDGIIGTTKHNQTIVLNELMSRYSELFPTVADRFVDTSNPQLSFPVHIRRVYEETGYLLTDDNNRNRLANYGRSIPIGNTALFFGIPNTTYAANGLGAFTSPTAYKVSAREFLIRDDLTWEEYFQSQFDIIDFYDRDINLDELEFFNPLSNNVPSQSWGRRMETDCSVARKSELGPFYRVMRVADAPLQFADEPEEPQNDSFTSYEFRRLYFALKAHYNNPLKATISKQDAEYSKIRVGGHLPNREYYYLLLLSWPVNNAFDKVSFLIRNDFIPEVTSALINIGIEVKGGNTNA
;
A
#
# COMPACT_ATOMS: atom_id res chain seq x y z
N MET A 1 32.92 0.95 -4.28
CA MET A 1 31.65 1.18 -3.56
C MET A 1 31.97 2.04 -2.35
N ASN A 2 31.22 3.11 -2.12
CA ASN A 2 31.39 4.00 -0.96
C ASN A 2 31.30 3.19 0.35
N GLU A 3 32.25 3.36 1.27
CA GLU A 3 32.29 2.64 2.57
C GLU A 3 30.97 2.78 3.34
N LEU A 4 30.33 3.95 3.25
CA LEU A 4 29.02 4.20 3.85
C LEU A 4 27.95 3.26 3.27
N LEU A 5 27.91 3.08 1.94
CA LEU A 5 26.93 2.21 1.28
C LEU A 5 27.16 0.74 1.63
N THR A 6 28.42 0.33 1.75
CA THR A 6 28.78 -1.03 2.20
C THR A 6 28.32 -1.27 3.63
N ALA A 7 28.55 -0.32 4.54
CA ALA A 7 28.08 -0.42 5.93
C ALA A 7 26.54 -0.46 6.00
N MET A 8 25.86 0.46 5.31
CA MET A 8 24.39 0.49 5.25
C MET A 8 23.80 -0.81 4.71
N SER A 9 24.36 -1.34 3.62
CA SER A 9 23.94 -2.60 3.01
C SER A 9 24.11 -3.78 3.96
N THR A 10 25.27 -3.86 4.62
CA THR A 10 25.60 -4.95 5.56
C THR A 10 24.70 -4.88 6.80
N ASP A 11 24.54 -3.71 7.41
CA ASP A 11 23.77 -3.53 8.64
C ASP A 11 22.27 -3.77 8.42
N MET A 12 21.74 -3.40 7.25
CA MET A 12 20.34 -3.63 6.89
C MET A 12 20.09 -4.99 6.23
N GLY A 13 21.13 -5.73 5.85
CA GLY A 13 20.98 -6.98 5.09
C GLY A 13 20.32 -6.78 3.72
N ILE A 14 20.68 -5.70 3.02
CA ILE A 14 20.13 -5.36 1.69
C ILE A 14 21.21 -5.61 0.65
N ASP A 15 21.04 -6.70 -0.10
CA ASP A 15 21.96 -7.10 -1.17
C ASP A 15 21.58 -6.53 -2.53
N ARG A 16 22.57 -6.39 -3.42
CA ARG A 16 22.36 -6.03 -4.82
C ARG A 16 21.79 -7.20 -5.60
N TYR A 17 20.77 -6.92 -6.42
CA TYR A 17 20.31 -7.90 -7.39
C TYR A 17 21.17 -7.85 -8.67
N ARG A 18 21.14 -8.93 -9.46
CA ARG A 18 21.91 -9.05 -10.69
C ARG A 18 21.56 -7.95 -11.68
N GLY A 19 22.56 -7.15 -12.07
CA GLY A 19 22.39 -6.05 -13.03
C GLY A 19 21.73 -4.81 -12.44
N GLU A 20 21.61 -4.70 -11.11
CA GLU A 20 21.13 -3.50 -10.46
C GLU A 20 22.06 -2.30 -10.72
N SER A 21 21.49 -1.19 -11.19
CA SER A 21 22.23 0.06 -11.34
C SER A 21 22.66 0.61 -9.98
N GLU A 22 23.74 1.39 -9.95
CA GLU A 22 24.19 2.02 -8.70
C GLU A 22 23.12 2.92 -8.09
N ASP A 23 22.44 3.74 -8.89
CA ASP A 23 21.36 4.61 -8.41
C ASP A 23 20.18 3.83 -7.82
N SER A 24 19.80 2.70 -8.43
CA SER A 24 18.75 1.83 -7.88
C SER A 24 19.14 1.29 -6.51
N PHE A 25 20.38 0.80 -6.38
CA PHE A 25 20.87 0.25 -5.12
C PHE A 25 20.96 1.32 -4.03
N VAL A 26 21.55 2.47 -4.33
CA VAL A 26 21.66 3.60 -3.41
C VAL A 26 20.28 4.07 -2.95
N TYR A 27 19.34 4.20 -3.89
CA TYR A 27 17.97 4.56 -3.56
C TYR A 27 17.33 3.60 -2.55
N ARG A 28 17.45 2.27 -2.76
CA ARG A 28 16.88 1.28 -1.82
C ARG A 28 17.49 1.37 -0.43
N LEU A 29 18.81 1.55 -0.35
CA LEU A 29 19.50 1.73 0.93
C LEU A 29 19.01 2.99 1.64
N CYS A 30 18.98 4.14 0.96
CA CYS A 30 18.52 5.41 1.54
C CYS A 30 17.03 5.35 1.94
N PHE A 31 16.18 4.74 1.12
CA PHE A 31 14.75 4.56 1.40
C PHE A 31 14.52 3.78 2.70
N SER A 32 15.16 2.60 2.83
CA SER A 32 15.05 1.77 4.03
C SER A 32 15.69 2.44 5.25
N ALA A 33 16.84 3.10 5.08
CA ALA A 33 17.52 3.80 6.17
C ALA A 33 16.68 4.94 6.75
N LEU A 34 16.02 5.75 5.91
CA LEU A 34 15.08 6.78 6.38
C LEU A 34 13.93 6.16 7.18
N GLY A 35 13.41 5.02 6.72
CA GLY A 35 12.44 4.23 7.48
C GLY A 35 12.96 3.82 8.86
N GLN A 36 14.17 3.28 8.93
CA GLN A 36 14.79 2.85 10.20
C GLN A 36 15.03 4.04 11.14
N TRP A 37 15.52 5.17 10.64
CA TRP A 37 15.71 6.38 11.45
C TRP A 37 14.39 6.95 11.99
N CYS A 38 13.30 6.87 11.22
CA CYS A 38 11.97 7.25 11.70
C CYS A 38 11.57 6.45 12.95
N LEU A 39 11.79 5.13 12.93
CA LEU A 39 11.50 4.25 14.05
C LEU A 39 12.46 4.49 15.23
N ARG A 40 13.76 4.65 14.96
CA ARG A 40 14.80 4.86 16.00
C ARG A 40 14.57 6.17 16.76
N THR A 41 14.19 7.24 16.08
CA THR A 41 13.86 8.51 16.76
C THR A 41 12.68 8.39 17.73
N ALA A 42 11.76 7.44 17.50
CA ALA A 42 10.67 7.12 18.42
C ALA A 42 11.07 6.28 19.65
N GLN A 43 12.34 5.89 19.76
CA GLN A 43 12.91 5.25 20.96
C GLN A 43 13.55 6.26 21.92
N ASN A 44 13.65 7.53 21.53
CA ASN A 44 14.32 8.55 22.35
C ASN A 44 13.63 8.69 23.72
N LEU A 45 14.45 8.83 24.76
CA LEU A 45 14.01 9.12 26.13
C LEU A 45 14.44 10.54 26.48
N SER A 46 13.49 11.45 26.67
CA SER A 46 13.74 12.81 27.14
C SER A 46 12.87 13.10 28.34
N ASP A 47 13.47 13.59 29.44
CA ASP A 47 12.75 13.96 30.66
C ASP A 47 11.85 12.84 31.22
N GLY A 48 12.28 11.58 31.10
CA GLY A 48 11.52 10.41 31.53
C GLY A 48 10.38 10.00 30.59
N ILE A 49 10.21 10.68 29.45
CA ILE A 49 9.17 10.40 28.46
C ILE A 49 9.78 9.69 27.25
N ILE A 50 9.28 8.49 26.95
CA ILE A 50 9.67 7.72 25.78
C ILE A 50 8.88 8.22 24.56
N GLY A 51 9.59 8.42 23.46
CA GLY A 51 9.03 8.83 22.18
C GLY A 51 9.55 10.18 21.73
N THR A 52 8.98 10.68 20.63
CA THR A 52 9.37 11.96 20.05
C THR A 52 8.17 12.64 19.38
N THR A 53 8.16 13.96 19.28
CA THR A 53 7.06 14.67 18.62
C THR A 53 7.07 14.37 17.11
N LYS A 54 5.87 14.30 16.51
CA LYS A 54 5.72 14.14 15.06
C LYS A 54 6.53 15.18 14.27
N HIS A 55 6.57 16.41 14.78
CA HIS A 55 7.34 17.50 14.19
C HIS A 55 8.84 17.23 14.22
N ASN A 56 9.39 16.79 15.36
CA ASN A 56 10.81 16.46 15.46
C ASN A 56 11.21 15.30 14.54
N GLN A 57 10.38 14.24 14.42
CA GLN A 57 10.64 13.17 13.45
C GLN A 57 10.74 13.71 12.03
N THR A 58 9.81 14.59 11.63
CA THR A 58 9.84 15.21 10.30
C THR A 58 11.09 16.07 10.10
N ILE A 59 11.54 16.81 11.11
CA ILE A 59 12.80 17.59 11.03
C ILE A 59 13.98 16.66 10.79
N VAL A 60 14.16 15.65 11.64
CA VAL A 60 15.30 14.71 11.54
C VAL A 60 15.33 14.01 10.19
N LEU A 61 14.18 13.54 9.71
CA LEU A 61 14.10 12.85 8.42
C LEU A 61 14.35 13.79 7.23
N ASN A 62 13.87 15.04 7.28
CA ASN A 62 14.19 16.03 6.24
C ASN A 62 15.70 16.32 6.19
N GLU A 63 16.35 16.46 7.34
CA GLU A 63 17.80 16.69 7.40
C GLU A 63 18.57 15.50 6.84
N LEU A 64 18.21 14.27 7.23
CA LEU A 64 18.82 13.05 6.68
C LEU A 64 18.62 12.93 5.18
N MET A 65 17.41 13.21 4.69
CA MET A 65 17.10 13.21 3.26
C MET A 65 17.91 14.26 2.49
N SER A 66 18.10 15.46 3.05
CA SER A 66 18.97 16.50 2.46
C SER A 66 20.41 16.00 2.35
N ARG A 67 20.96 15.43 3.43
CA ARG A 67 22.33 14.89 3.45
C ARG A 67 22.50 13.74 2.45
N TYR A 68 21.53 12.84 2.35
CA TYR A 68 21.55 11.79 1.33
C TYR A 68 21.48 12.36 -0.09
N SER A 69 20.72 13.43 -0.31
CA SER A 69 20.63 14.09 -1.62
C SER A 69 21.93 14.83 -1.99
N GLU A 70 22.64 15.38 -1.00
CA GLU A 70 23.96 15.98 -1.19
C GLU A 70 25.03 14.92 -1.51
N LEU A 71 25.01 13.80 -0.79
CA LEU A 71 25.96 12.70 -0.98
C LEU A 71 25.69 11.89 -2.26
N PHE A 72 24.42 11.75 -2.64
CA PHE A 72 23.97 10.96 -3.79
C PHE A 72 22.99 11.76 -4.67
N PRO A 73 23.46 12.78 -5.41
CA PRO A 73 22.59 13.66 -6.18
C PRO A 73 21.75 12.95 -7.25
N THR A 74 22.24 11.81 -7.77
CA THR A 74 21.57 11.03 -8.83
C THR A 74 20.28 10.35 -8.40
N VAL A 75 20.01 10.26 -7.09
CA VAL A 75 18.78 9.66 -6.55
C VAL A 75 17.88 10.66 -5.83
N ALA A 76 18.26 11.94 -5.78
CA ALA A 76 17.54 12.96 -5.02
C ALA A 76 16.10 13.17 -5.53
N ASP A 77 15.92 13.12 -6.85
CA ASP A 77 14.61 13.22 -7.50
C ASP A 77 13.66 12.06 -7.14
N ARG A 78 14.22 10.90 -6.77
CA ARG A 78 13.43 9.74 -6.36
C ARG A 78 12.76 9.89 -4.99
N PHE A 79 13.10 10.91 -4.21
CA PHE A 79 12.44 11.21 -2.93
C PHE A 79 11.34 12.27 -3.04
N VAL A 80 11.12 12.80 -4.24
CA VAL A 80 10.16 13.88 -4.50
C VAL A 80 9.11 13.40 -5.50
N ASP A 81 7.85 13.79 -5.31
CA ASP A 81 6.84 13.67 -6.34
C ASP A 81 6.83 14.95 -7.18
N THR A 82 7.33 14.87 -8.42
CA THR A 82 7.34 16.01 -9.34
C THR A 82 5.94 16.49 -9.73
N SER A 83 4.93 15.61 -9.65
CA SER A 83 3.54 15.95 -9.93
C SER A 83 2.82 16.59 -8.75
N ASN A 84 3.32 16.37 -7.53
CA ASN A 84 2.80 16.98 -6.32
C ASN A 84 3.93 17.36 -5.34
N PRO A 85 4.55 18.55 -5.53
CA PRO A 85 5.66 19.01 -4.70
C PRO A 85 5.31 19.22 -3.21
N GLN A 86 4.01 19.21 -2.86
CA GLN A 86 3.56 19.33 -1.47
C GLN A 86 3.65 18.00 -0.71
N LEU A 87 3.84 16.87 -1.41
CA LEU A 87 4.06 15.58 -0.75
C LEU A 87 5.43 15.56 -0.08
N SER A 88 5.42 15.34 1.23
CA SER A 88 6.63 15.19 2.02
C SER A 88 6.90 13.71 2.28
N PHE A 89 8.01 13.20 1.74
CA PHE A 89 8.40 11.80 1.95
C PHE A 89 8.65 11.46 3.43
N PRO A 90 9.29 12.34 4.24
CA PRO A 90 9.35 12.18 5.69
C PRO A 90 7.99 12.03 6.39
N VAL A 91 6.99 12.82 5.96
CA VAL A 91 5.62 12.69 6.48
C VAL A 91 5.02 11.37 6.02
N HIS A 92 5.21 10.98 4.77
CA HIS A 92 4.70 9.73 4.21
C HIS A 92 5.23 8.50 4.96
N ILE A 93 6.54 8.38 5.20
CA ILE A 93 7.13 7.31 6.01
C ILE A 93 6.49 7.25 7.39
N ARG A 94 6.39 8.39 8.08
CA ARG A 94 5.79 8.46 9.41
C ARG A 94 4.34 7.98 9.38
N ARG A 95 3.56 8.41 8.37
CA ARG A 95 2.17 7.98 8.20
C ARG A 95 2.06 6.48 7.96
N VAL A 96 2.88 5.89 7.10
CA VAL A 96 2.91 4.43 6.91
C VAL A 96 3.07 3.73 8.26
N TYR A 97 4.01 4.17 9.10
CA TYR A 97 4.21 3.56 10.41
C TYR A 97 3.12 3.84 11.46
N GLU A 98 2.51 5.02 11.46
CA GLU A 98 1.35 5.33 12.31
C GLU A 98 0.16 4.42 11.94
N GLU A 99 -0.16 4.37 10.65
CA GLU A 99 -1.34 3.68 10.11
C GLU A 99 -1.21 2.15 10.13
N THR A 100 0.02 1.63 10.06
CA THR A 100 0.30 0.19 10.17
C THR A 100 0.60 -0.24 11.60
N GLY A 101 0.59 0.68 12.56
CA GLY A 101 0.72 0.37 13.99
C GLY A 101 2.16 0.19 14.49
N TYR A 102 3.18 0.53 13.71
CA TYR A 102 4.57 0.61 14.18
C TYR A 102 4.77 1.75 15.20
N LEU A 103 4.06 2.86 15.00
CA LEU A 103 4.09 4.03 15.86
C LEU A 103 2.73 4.23 16.52
N LEU A 104 2.74 4.40 17.84
CA LEU A 104 1.57 4.78 18.63
C LEU A 104 1.68 6.26 18.97
N THR A 105 0.68 7.05 18.56
CA THR A 105 0.60 8.48 18.87
C THR A 105 -0.11 8.71 20.21
N ASP A 106 0.45 9.54 21.09
CA ASP A 106 -0.20 10.01 22.31
C ASP A 106 -0.95 11.35 22.12
N ASP A 107 -1.68 11.78 23.15
CA ASP A 107 -2.46 13.04 23.15
C ASP A 107 -1.59 14.29 22.93
N ASN A 108 -0.27 14.19 23.13
CA ASN A 108 0.69 15.28 22.93
C ASN A 108 1.33 15.24 21.54
N ASN A 109 0.77 14.49 20.59
CA ASN A 109 1.33 14.26 19.25
C ASN A 109 2.76 13.72 19.29
N ARG A 110 3.08 12.86 20.25
CA ARG A 110 4.32 12.11 20.29
C ARG A 110 4.11 10.70 19.79
N ASN A 111 5.02 10.26 18.95
CA ASN A 111 5.10 8.89 18.49
C ASN A 111 6.07 8.11 19.36
N ARG A 112 5.64 6.94 19.79
CA ARG A 112 6.47 5.92 20.45
C ARG A 112 6.40 4.62 19.65
N LEU A 113 7.44 3.80 19.72
CA LEU A 113 7.40 2.47 19.10
C LEU A 113 6.34 1.58 19.74
N ALA A 114 5.70 0.78 18.90
CA ALA A 114 5.00 -0.42 19.32
C ALA A 114 5.95 -1.38 20.04
N ASN A 115 5.47 -1.97 21.15
CA ASN A 115 6.22 -2.92 21.97
C ASN A 115 5.45 -4.22 22.26
N TYR A 116 4.35 -4.47 21.54
CA TYR A 116 3.50 -5.64 21.71
C TYR A 116 4.04 -6.91 21.01
N GLY A 117 5.16 -6.81 20.27
CA GLY A 117 5.87 -7.97 19.70
C GLY A 117 5.08 -8.74 18.64
N ARG A 118 4.10 -8.09 17.97
CA ARG A 118 3.36 -8.68 16.86
C ARG A 118 4.30 -8.91 15.68
N SER A 119 4.11 -10.02 14.98
CA SER A 119 4.75 -10.27 13.70
C SER A 119 3.81 -10.93 12.69
N ILE A 120 4.06 -10.71 11.41
CA ILE A 120 3.41 -11.45 10.31
C ILE A 120 4.44 -12.40 9.70
N PRO A 121 4.27 -13.73 9.86
CA PRO A 121 5.12 -14.70 9.18
C PRO A 121 5.07 -14.49 7.65
N ILE A 122 6.24 -14.43 7.01
CA ILE A 122 6.33 -14.25 5.56
C ILE A 122 7.63 -14.86 5.03
N GLY A 123 7.51 -15.73 4.02
CA GLY A 123 8.62 -16.54 3.52
C GLY A 123 9.27 -17.34 4.67
N ASN A 124 10.58 -17.19 4.81
CA ASN A 124 11.36 -17.84 5.89
C ASN A 124 11.61 -16.92 7.10
N THR A 125 10.90 -15.80 7.19
CA THR A 125 11.08 -14.76 8.22
C THR A 125 9.72 -14.26 8.72
N ALA A 126 9.70 -13.12 9.42
CA ALA A 126 8.48 -12.45 9.81
C ALA A 126 8.69 -10.93 9.81
N LEU A 127 7.70 -10.21 9.29
CA LEU A 127 7.59 -8.75 9.42
C LEU A 127 7.28 -8.42 10.88
N PHE A 128 8.16 -7.69 11.55
CA PHE A 128 8.04 -7.31 12.94
C PHE A 128 7.55 -5.87 13.09
N PHE A 129 6.52 -5.65 13.92
CA PHE A 129 5.97 -4.33 14.20
C PHE A 129 6.76 -3.63 15.31
N GLY A 130 7.50 -2.59 14.94
CA GLY A 130 8.45 -1.88 15.79
C GLY A 130 9.89 -2.16 15.38
N ILE A 131 10.80 -2.21 16.35
CA ILE A 131 12.20 -2.57 16.13
C ILE A 131 12.56 -3.81 16.97
N PRO A 132 13.06 -4.90 16.36
CA PRO A 132 13.51 -6.08 17.08
C PRO A 132 14.71 -5.77 18.00
N ASN A 133 14.77 -6.44 19.16
CA ASN A 133 15.94 -6.41 20.06
C ASN A 133 17.05 -7.38 19.65
N THR A 134 16.88 -8.09 18.53
CA THR A 134 17.83 -9.03 17.94
C THR A 134 18.36 -8.49 16.63
N THR A 135 19.33 -9.16 16.01
CA THR A 135 19.67 -8.91 14.61
C THR A 135 18.42 -9.07 13.73
N TYR A 136 18.26 -8.19 12.76
CA TYR A 136 17.15 -8.17 11.81
C TYR A 136 17.63 -7.58 10.47
N ALA A 137 16.90 -7.86 9.40
CA ALA A 137 17.11 -7.25 8.10
C ALA A 137 16.01 -6.20 7.83
N ALA A 138 16.33 -5.16 7.06
CA ALA A 138 15.35 -4.23 6.54
C ALA A 138 15.00 -4.60 5.10
N ASN A 139 13.74 -4.42 4.72
CA ASN A 139 13.30 -4.57 3.35
C ASN A 139 12.11 -3.63 3.10
N GLY A 140 12.24 -2.70 2.16
CA GLY A 140 11.31 -1.57 2.08
C GLY A 140 11.33 -0.75 3.38
N LEU A 141 10.15 -0.49 3.93
CA LEU A 141 9.97 0.09 5.27
C LEU A 141 9.81 -0.97 6.38
N GLY A 142 9.87 -2.26 6.06
CA GLY A 142 9.72 -3.32 7.06
C GLY A 142 11.02 -3.70 7.76
N ALA A 143 10.87 -4.23 8.99
CA ALA A 143 11.93 -4.91 9.74
C ALA A 143 11.60 -6.41 9.84
N PHE A 144 12.56 -7.27 9.50
CA PHE A 144 12.37 -8.70 9.33
C PHE A 144 13.30 -9.49 10.25
N THR A 145 12.70 -10.38 11.05
CA THR A 145 13.41 -11.21 12.03
C THR A 145 12.82 -12.62 12.08
N SER A 146 13.29 -13.45 13.00
CA SER A 146 12.61 -14.71 13.31
C SER A 146 11.19 -14.45 13.84
N PRO A 147 10.20 -15.31 13.52
CA PRO A 147 8.84 -15.14 14.02
C PRO A 147 8.77 -15.01 15.54
N THR A 148 7.96 -14.07 16.04
CA THR A 148 7.73 -13.89 17.47
C THR A 148 6.65 -14.85 17.99
N ALA A 149 6.40 -14.83 19.31
CA ALA A 149 5.31 -15.59 19.91
C ALA A 149 3.93 -15.06 19.47
N TYR A 150 3.79 -13.75 19.29
CA TYR A 150 2.54 -13.13 18.85
C TYR A 150 2.52 -12.97 17.33
N LYS A 151 1.91 -13.95 16.66
CA LYS A 151 1.79 -13.99 15.19
C LYS A 151 0.39 -13.59 14.77
N VAL A 152 0.29 -12.84 13.69
CA VAL A 152 -0.96 -12.57 12.98
C VAL A 152 -0.77 -12.83 11.49
N SER A 153 -1.84 -13.16 10.79
CA SER A 153 -1.85 -13.29 9.33
C SER A 153 -1.83 -11.91 8.67
N ALA A 154 -1.42 -11.85 7.39
CA ALA A 154 -1.57 -10.60 6.62
C ALA A 154 -3.05 -10.19 6.48
N ARG A 155 -3.97 -11.17 6.42
CA ARG A 155 -5.41 -10.91 6.35
C ARG A 155 -5.93 -10.17 7.58
N GLU A 156 -5.58 -10.65 8.77
CA GLU A 156 -5.94 -9.98 10.04
C GLU A 156 -5.31 -8.60 10.14
N PHE A 157 -4.06 -8.45 9.68
CA PHE A 157 -3.38 -7.16 9.67
C PHE A 157 -4.03 -6.13 8.75
N LEU A 158 -4.49 -6.55 7.58
CA LEU A 158 -5.22 -5.70 6.65
C LEU A 158 -6.65 -5.39 7.14
N ILE A 159 -7.03 -5.73 8.39
CA ILE A 159 -8.31 -5.44 9.06
C ILE A 159 -9.50 -5.83 8.17
N ARG A 160 -9.40 -6.97 7.49
CA ARG A 160 -10.46 -7.42 6.59
C ARG A 160 -11.42 -8.35 7.30
N ASP A 161 -12.67 -8.31 6.86
CA ASP A 161 -13.57 -9.45 6.97
C ASP A 161 -12.98 -10.73 6.34
N ASP A 162 -13.65 -11.84 6.64
CA ASP A 162 -13.33 -13.13 6.04
C ASP A 162 -13.96 -13.34 4.66
N LEU A 163 -14.46 -12.29 4.00
CA LEU A 163 -15.04 -12.38 2.68
C LEU A 163 -13.94 -12.49 1.61
N THR A 164 -14.18 -13.33 0.61
CA THR A 164 -13.52 -13.28 -0.68
C THR A 164 -13.93 -12.03 -1.45
N TRP A 165 -13.29 -11.73 -2.59
CA TRP A 165 -13.71 -10.61 -3.43
C TRP A 165 -15.14 -10.77 -3.98
N GLU A 166 -15.57 -12.00 -4.24
CA GLU A 166 -16.92 -12.30 -4.77
C GLU A 166 -17.97 -12.17 -3.66
N GLU A 167 -17.70 -12.69 -2.46
CA GLU A 167 -18.59 -12.52 -1.31
C GLU A 167 -18.68 -11.04 -0.90
N TYR A 168 -17.57 -10.29 -0.99
CA TYR A 168 -17.58 -8.84 -0.79
C TYR A 168 -18.44 -8.14 -1.86
N PHE A 169 -18.29 -8.50 -3.14
CA PHE A 169 -19.17 -7.97 -4.19
C PHE A 169 -20.65 -8.23 -3.88
N GLN A 170 -21.01 -9.47 -3.51
CA GLN A 170 -22.38 -9.84 -3.16
C GLN A 170 -22.90 -9.04 -1.96
N SER A 171 -22.07 -8.83 -0.94
CA SER A 171 -22.43 -8.01 0.22
C SER A 171 -22.60 -6.52 -0.12
N GLN A 172 -22.03 -6.04 -1.22
CA GLN A 172 -22.23 -4.67 -1.69
C GLN A 172 -23.47 -4.52 -2.59
N PHE A 173 -24.04 -5.61 -3.08
CA PHE A 173 -25.15 -5.60 -4.02
C PHE A 173 -26.29 -6.51 -3.53
N ASP A 174 -26.65 -6.40 -2.24
CA ASP A 174 -27.87 -6.99 -1.71
C ASP A 174 -29.06 -6.10 -2.04
N ILE A 175 -30.08 -6.66 -2.70
CA ILE A 175 -31.25 -5.93 -3.18
C ILE A 175 -32.00 -5.17 -2.07
N ILE A 176 -31.91 -5.63 -0.82
CA ILE A 176 -32.59 -4.98 0.31
C ILE A 176 -32.05 -3.58 0.63
N ASP A 177 -30.82 -3.28 0.21
CA ASP A 177 -30.15 -1.99 0.46
C ASP A 177 -30.49 -0.94 -0.61
N PHE A 178 -31.16 -1.34 -1.69
CA PHE A 178 -31.39 -0.52 -2.87
C PHE A 178 -32.82 0.03 -2.89
N TYR A 179 -32.97 1.24 -3.43
CA TYR A 179 -34.23 1.96 -3.46
C TYR A 179 -34.41 2.80 -4.73
N ASP A 180 -35.66 3.14 -5.03
CA ASP A 180 -36.03 4.04 -6.13
C ASP A 180 -35.56 5.47 -5.83
N ARG A 181 -34.93 6.10 -6.82
CA ARG A 181 -34.49 7.49 -6.70
C ARG A 181 -34.73 8.28 -7.98
N ASP A 182 -35.26 9.49 -7.82
CA ASP A 182 -35.45 10.43 -8.92
C ASP A 182 -34.11 11.14 -9.23
N ILE A 183 -33.29 10.49 -10.06
CA ILE A 183 -32.04 11.05 -10.59
C ILE A 183 -32.11 11.03 -12.12
N ASN A 184 -31.79 12.18 -12.73
CA ASN A 184 -31.59 12.26 -14.17
C ASN A 184 -30.35 11.44 -14.59
N LEU A 185 -30.57 10.33 -15.31
CA LEU A 185 -29.50 9.42 -15.74
C LEU A 185 -28.49 10.08 -16.70
N ASP A 186 -28.90 11.12 -17.43
CA ASP A 186 -28.00 11.84 -18.34
C ASP A 186 -26.92 12.64 -17.60
N GLU A 187 -27.13 12.94 -16.31
CA GLU A 187 -26.16 13.58 -15.44
C GLU A 187 -25.12 12.60 -14.87
N LEU A 188 -25.32 11.29 -15.04
CA LEU A 188 -24.48 10.27 -14.44
C LEU A 188 -23.40 9.76 -15.40
N GLU A 189 -22.29 9.36 -14.80
CA GLU A 189 -21.32 8.44 -15.38
C GLU A 189 -21.34 7.13 -14.59
N PHE A 190 -21.19 6.02 -15.29
CA PHE A 190 -21.20 4.67 -14.74
C PHE A 190 -19.84 4.04 -14.89
N PHE A 191 -19.39 3.36 -13.85
CA PHE A 191 -18.19 2.54 -13.89
C PHE A 191 -18.42 1.36 -14.85
N ASN A 192 -17.51 1.17 -15.80
CA ASN A 192 -17.54 0.08 -16.75
C ASN A 192 -16.53 -1.00 -16.33
N PRO A 193 -16.97 -2.07 -15.63
CA PRO A 193 -16.08 -3.16 -15.23
C PRO A 193 -15.52 -3.94 -16.42
N LEU A 194 -16.17 -3.91 -17.59
CA LEU A 194 -15.71 -4.59 -18.82
C LEU A 194 -14.60 -3.84 -19.55
N SER A 195 -14.30 -2.59 -19.16
CA SER A 195 -13.21 -1.81 -19.76
C SER A 195 -11.84 -2.41 -19.42
N ASN A 196 -10.91 -2.49 -20.37
CA ASN A 196 -9.52 -2.90 -20.10
C ASN A 196 -8.68 -1.79 -19.45
N ASN A 197 -9.23 -0.59 -19.28
CA ASN A 197 -8.52 0.52 -18.66
C ASN A 197 -8.41 0.36 -17.13
N VAL A 198 -7.54 1.19 -16.54
CA VAL A 198 -7.48 1.38 -15.09
C VAL A 198 -8.81 1.97 -14.57
N PRO A 199 -9.16 1.78 -13.29
CA PRO A 199 -10.47 2.22 -12.78
C PRO A 199 -10.78 3.71 -12.97
N SER A 200 -9.79 4.60 -12.84
CA SER A 200 -9.99 6.04 -13.05
C SER A 200 -10.38 6.42 -14.49
N GLN A 201 -10.15 5.53 -15.46
CA GLN A 201 -10.43 5.71 -16.89
C GLN A 201 -11.50 4.73 -17.41
N SER A 202 -12.26 4.12 -16.50
CA SER A 202 -13.29 3.14 -16.80
C SER A 202 -14.69 3.69 -16.51
N TRP A 203 -14.96 4.93 -16.91
CA TRP A 203 -16.25 5.60 -16.69
C TRP A 203 -16.90 5.97 -18.02
N GLY A 204 -18.23 5.86 -18.13
CA GLY A 204 -18.96 6.16 -19.35
C GLY A 204 -20.42 6.55 -19.10
N ARG A 205 -21.11 7.06 -20.14
CA ARG A 205 -22.50 7.55 -20.04
C ARG A 205 -23.57 6.45 -19.99
N ARG A 206 -23.18 5.18 -20.13
CA ARG A 206 -24.09 4.03 -20.16
C ARG A 206 -23.62 2.99 -19.17
N MET A 207 -24.59 2.37 -18.50
CA MET A 207 -24.36 1.22 -17.64
C MET A 207 -24.33 -0.05 -18.49
N GLU A 208 -23.17 -0.71 -18.54
CA GLU A 208 -22.90 -1.88 -19.40
C GLU A 208 -23.17 -3.23 -18.71
N THR A 209 -23.52 -3.22 -17.43
CA THR A 209 -23.67 -4.42 -16.59
C THR A 209 -24.88 -4.29 -15.65
N ASP A 210 -25.22 -5.35 -14.91
CA ASP A 210 -26.40 -5.35 -14.02
C ASP A 210 -26.13 -4.66 -12.67
N CYS A 211 -24.87 -4.63 -12.22
CA CYS A 211 -24.41 -3.96 -11.00
C CYS A 211 -23.21 -3.07 -11.33
N SER A 212 -23.23 -1.82 -10.89
CA SER A 212 -22.14 -0.87 -11.14
C SER A 212 -22.11 0.23 -10.06
N VAL A 213 -21.20 1.19 -10.20
CA VAL A 213 -21.15 2.43 -9.43
C VAL A 213 -21.40 3.59 -10.39
N ALA A 214 -22.29 4.49 -10.02
CA ALA A 214 -22.56 5.73 -10.72
C ALA A 214 -21.97 6.93 -9.95
N ARG A 215 -21.62 8.00 -10.68
CA ARG A 215 -21.18 9.27 -10.11
C ARG A 215 -21.75 10.44 -10.89
N LYS A 216 -22.00 11.58 -10.23
CA LYS A 216 -22.35 12.84 -10.92
C LYS A 216 -21.13 13.60 -11.45
N SER A 217 -19.99 13.45 -10.79
CA SER A 217 -18.71 14.07 -11.18
C SER A 217 -17.54 13.21 -10.70
N GLU A 218 -16.31 13.57 -11.08
CA GLU A 218 -15.09 12.87 -10.59
C GLU A 218 -14.97 12.85 -9.06
N LEU A 219 -15.57 13.82 -8.37
CA LEU A 219 -15.59 13.94 -6.92
C LEU A 219 -16.88 13.42 -6.28
N GLY A 220 -17.78 12.83 -7.08
CA GLY A 220 -19.07 12.35 -6.61
C GLY A 220 -20.20 13.38 -6.77
N PRO A 221 -21.32 13.21 -6.04
CA PRO A 221 -21.64 12.06 -5.19
C PRO A 221 -21.62 10.73 -5.96
N PHE A 222 -21.39 9.64 -5.23
CA PHE A 222 -21.30 8.27 -5.75
C PHE A 222 -22.50 7.44 -5.29
N TYR A 223 -22.91 6.49 -6.13
CA TYR A 223 -24.02 5.58 -5.85
C TYR A 223 -23.66 4.18 -6.34
N ARG A 224 -23.94 3.13 -5.57
CA ARG A 224 -24.09 1.79 -6.16
C ARG A 224 -25.39 1.77 -6.94
N VAL A 225 -25.37 1.12 -8.09
CA VAL A 225 -26.54 1.00 -8.97
C VAL A 225 -26.76 -0.44 -9.38
N MET A 226 -28.02 -0.85 -9.39
CA MET A 226 -28.44 -2.21 -9.77
C MET A 226 -29.61 -2.17 -10.74
N ARG A 227 -29.52 -3.00 -11.78
CA ARG A 227 -30.62 -3.32 -12.69
C ARG A 227 -31.36 -4.54 -12.14
N VAL A 228 -32.57 -4.30 -11.64
CA VAL A 228 -33.51 -5.37 -11.27
C VAL A 228 -34.46 -5.60 -12.44
N ALA A 229 -34.76 -6.87 -12.74
CA ALA A 229 -35.67 -7.21 -13.84
C ALA A 229 -37.00 -6.45 -13.71
N ASP A 230 -37.45 -5.85 -14.81
CA ASP A 230 -38.73 -5.13 -14.93
C ASP A 230 -38.91 -3.91 -13.99
N ALA A 231 -37.83 -3.42 -13.35
CA ALA A 231 -37.83 -2.23 -12.50
C ALA A 231 -36.95 -1.10 -13.07
N PRO A 232 -37.23 0.17 -12.71
CA PRO A 232 -36.28 1.26 -12.88
C PRO A 232 -34.94 0.93 -12.20
N LEU A 233 -33.87 1.61 -12.62
CA LEU A 233 -32.55 1.47 -12.01
C LEU A 233 -32.65 1.80 -10.51
N GLN A 234 -32.19 0.89 -9.66
CA GLN A 234 -32.19 1.08 -8.22
C GLN A 234 -30.84 1.64 -7.75
N PHE A 235 -30.86 2.40 -6.66
CA PHE A 235 -29.69 3.09 -6.13
C PHE A 235 -29.46 2.74 -4.66
N ALA A 236 -28.19 2.74 -4.25
CA ALA A 236 -27.79 2.82 -2.86
C ALA A 236 -26.69 3.88 -2.73
N ASP A 237 -26.71 4.67 -1.66
CA ASP A 237 -25.70 5.70 -1.43
C ASP A 237 -24.33 5.06 -1.14
N GLU A 238 -23.28 5.59 -1.76
CA GLU A 238 -21.91 5.30 -1.35
C GLU A 238 -21.44 6.38 -0.38
N PRO A 239 -20.87 6.01 0.78
CA PRO A 239 -20.34 6.97 1.73
C PRO A 239 -19.20 7.77 1.10
N GLU A 240 -19.16 9.07 1.38
CA GLU A 240 -18.01 9.90 1.01
C GLU A 240 -16.81 9.51 1.88
N GLU A 241 -15.86 8.79 1.29
CA GLU A 241 -14.62 8.43 1.96
C GLU A 241 -13.60 9.57 1.89
N PRO A 242 -12.93 9.92 3.01
CA PRO A 242 -11.85 10.89 2.99
C PRO A 242 -10.67 10.35 2.17
N GLN A 243 -10.24 11.10 1.15
CA GLN A 243 -9.10 10.73 0.30
C GLN A 243 -7.80 11.26 0.90
N ASN A 244 -7.34 10.63 1.98
CA ASN A 244 -6.16 11.04 2.74
C ASN A 244 -5.20 9.87 3.02
N ASP A 245 -4.26 10.07 3.93
CA ASP A 245 -3.23 9.08 4.28
C ASP A 245 -3.69 7.99 5.27
N SER A 246 -4.96 8.00 5.72
CA SER A 246 -5.48 6.97 6.64
C SER A 246 -5.37 5.57 6.05
N PHE A 247 -5.12 4.58 6.90
CA PHE A 247 -4.99 3.17 6.52
C PHE A 247 -6.21 2.68 5.72
N THR A 248 -7.41 3.16 6.07
CA THR A 248 -8.68 2.73 5.49
C THR A 248 -9.20 3.70 4.42
N SER A 249 -8.33 4.51 3.83
CA SER A 249 -8.70 5.42 2.74
C SER A 249 -8.56 4.74 1.38
N TYR A 250 -9.34 5.24 0.42
CA TYR A 250 -9.46 4.69 -0.93
C TYR A 250 -10.02 3.25 -0.98
N GLU A 251 -10.86 2.89 -0.02
CA GLU A 251 -11.48 1.57 0.06
C GLU A 251 -12.52 1.37 -1.05
N PHE A 252 -13.10 2.45 -1.60
CA PHE A 252 -13.90 2.40 -2.83
C PHE A 252 -13.21 1.66 -4.00
N ARG A 253 -11.86 1.64 -4.05
CA ARG A 253 -11.11 0.91 -5.09
C ARG A 253 -11.29 -0.61 -4.96
N ARG A 254 -11.52 -1.11 -3.75
CA ARG A 254 -11.80 -2.54 -3.49
C ARG A 254 -13.07 -2.97 -4.21
N LEU A 255 -14.11 -2.14 -4.16
CA LEU A 255 -15.35 -2.38 -4.90
C LEU A 255 -15.11 -2.39 -6.42
N TYR A 256 -14.30 -1.47 -6.94
CA TYR A 256 -13.96 -1.47 -8.38
C TYR A 256 -13.21 -2.73 -8.82
N PHE A 257 -12.32 -3.25 -7.97
CA PHE A 257 -11.61 -4.49 -8.27
C PHE A 257 -12.52 -5.71 -8.20
N ALA A 258 -13.37 -5.79 -7.18
CA ALA A 258 -14.36 -6.84 -7.03
C ALA A 258 -15.36 -6.85 -8.20
N LEU A 259 -15.87 -5.68 -8.62
CA LEU A 259 -16.73 -5.53 -9.80
C LEU A 259 -16.04 -6.04 -11.07
N LYS A 260 -14.81 -5.62 -11.32
CA LYS A 260 -14.02 -6.08 -12.46
C LYS A 260 -13.83 -7.61 -12.45
N ALA A 261 -13.50 -8.19 -11.30
CA ALA A 261 -13.34 -9.62 -11.15
C ALA A 261 -14.67 -10.39 -11.37
N HIS A 262 -15.77 -9.91 -10.79
CA HIS A 262 -17.11 -10.48 -10.93
C HIS A 262 -17.54 -10.59 -12.40
N TYR A 263 -17.29 -9.54 -13.18
CA TYR A 263 -17.57 -9.53 -14.62
C TYR A 263 -16.44 -10.13 -15.48
N ASN A 264 -15.61 -11.02 -14.92
CA ASN A 264 -14.54 -11.75 -15.61
C ASN A 264 -13.51 -10.86 -16.32
N ASN A 265 -13.28 -9.65 -15.82
CA ASN A 265 -12.28 -8.72 -16.33
C ASN A 265 -11.43 -8.11 -15.19
N PRO A 266 -10.80 -8.95 -14.35
CA PRO A 266 -10.05 -8.50 -13.19
C PRO A 266 -8.90 -7.58 -13.58
N LEU A 267 -8.56 -6.65 -12.68
CA LEU A 267 -7.30 -5.92 -12.79
C LEU A 267 -6.13 -6.92 -12.66
N LYS A 268 -5.04 -6.66 -13.37
CA LYS A 268 -3.89 -7.57 -13.40
C LYS A 268 -2.71 -7.01 -12.63
N ALA A 269 -2.04 -7.85 -11.86
CA ALA A 269 -0.68 -7.62 -11.37
C ALA A 269 0.28 -8.58 -12.08
N THR A 270 1.44 -8.10 -12.47
CA THR A 270 2.47 -8.90 -13.16
C THR A 270 3.71 -9.03 -12.28
N ILE A 271 4.23 -10.25 -12.16
CA ILE A 271 5.44 -10.55 -11.41
C ILE A 271 6.50 -11.06 -12.38
N SER A 272 7.62 -10.35 -12.43
CA SER A 272 8.75 -10.63 -13.32
C SER A 272 10.02 -10.87 -12.50
N LYS A 273 10.57 -12.08 -12.62
CA LYS A 273 11.80 -12.47 -11.93
C LYS A 273 12.96 -11.59 -12.38
N GLN A 274 13.68 -11.00 -11.43
CA GLN A 274 14.93 -10.26 -11.71
C GLN A 274 16.12 -11.20 -11.59
N ASP A 275 16.21 -11.94 -10.50
CA ASP A 275 17.25 -12.94 -10.26
C ASP A 275 16.82 -14.00 -9.23
N ALA A 276 17.78 -14.66 -8.58
CA ALA A 276 17.51 -15.69 -7.58
C ALA A 276 16.81 -15.16 -6.32
N GLU A 277 17.00 -13.89 -5.98
CA GLU A 277 16.53 -13.30 -4.72
C GLU A 277 15.35 -12.34 -4.92
N TYR A 278 15.29 -11.64 -6.05
CA TYR A 278 14.33 -10.55 -6.26
C TYR A 278 13.47 -10.73 -7.51
N SER A 279 12.27 -10.14 -7.43
CA SER A 279 11.30 -9.98 -8.51
C SER A 279 10.75 -8.55 -8.53
N LYS A 280 10.19 -8.14 -9.66
CA LYS A 280 9.41 -6.89 -9.78
C LYS A 280 7.94 -7.21 -9.88
N ILE A 281 7.13 -6.54 -9.08
CA ILE A 281 5.67 -6.55 -9.14
C ILE A 281 5.23 -5.25 -9.82
N ARG A 282 4.38 -5.35 -10.84
CA ARG A 282 3.68 -4.21 -11.42
C ARG A 282 2.18 -4.42 -11.32
N VAL A 283 1.50 -3.56 -10.56
CA VAL A 283 0.04 -3.58 -10.36
C VAL A 283 -0.62 -2.70 -11.43
N GLY A 284 -1.70 -3.19 -12.04
CA GLY A 284 -2.45 -2.50 -13.09
C GLY A 284 -3.27 -1.30 -12.63
N GLY A 285 -3.04 -0.76 -11.42
CA GLY A 285 -3.79 0.34 -10.83
C GLY A 285 -3.34 0.63 -9.42
N HIS A 286 -3.80 1.76 -8.86
CA HIS A 286 -3.48 2.11 -7.47
C HIS A 286 -4.30 1.25 -6.51
N LEU A 287 -3.64 0.66 -5.51
CA LEU A 287 -4.30 -0.12 -4.47
C LEU A 287 -5.02 0.78 -3.46
N PRO A 288 -5.98 0.25 -2.67
CA PRO A 288 -6.36 0.86 -1.40
C PRO A 288 -5.15 1.04 -0.48
N ASN A 289 -5.23 1.95 0.49
CA ASN A 289 -4.07 2.27 1.33
C ASN A 289 -3.59 1.07 2.15
N ARG A 290 -4.48 0.15 2.53
CA ARG A 290 -4.12 -1.06 3.27
C ARG A 290 -3.09 -1.91 2.55
N GLU A 291 -3.40 -2.32 1.31
CA GLU A 291 -2.49 -3.14 0.51
C GLU A 291 -1.29 -2.33 0.00
N TYR A 292 -1.45 -1.04 -0.28
CA TYR A 292 -0.34 -0.18 -0.66
C TYR A 292 0.70 -0.05 0.48
N TYR A 293 0.27 0.28 1.70
CA TYR A 293 1.19 0.40 2.84
C TYR A 293 1.81 -0.94 3.22
N TYR A 294 1.04 -2.04 3.10
CA TYR A 294 1.59 -3.37 3.26
C TYR A 294 2.70 -3.65 2.24
N LEU A 295 2.52 -3.28 0.96
CA LEU A 295 3.59 -3.38 -0.03
C LEU A 295 4.81 -2.52 0.33
N LEU A 296 4.63 -1.30 0.83
CA LEU A 296 5.76 -0.46 1.26
C LEU A 296 6.56 -1.10 2.42
N LEU A 297 5.90 -1.86 3.29
CA LEU A 297 6.58 -2.64 4.34
C LEU A 297 7.32 -3.86 3.77
N LEU A 298 6.89 -4.41 2.64
CA LEU A 298 7.44 -5.64 2.06
C LEU A 298 8.33 -5.44 0.82
N SER A 299 8.46 -4.22 0.31
CA SER A 299 9.07 -3.98 -0.99
C SER A 299 9.55 -2.53 -1.13
N TRP A 300 10.31 -2.26 -2.19
CA TRP A 300 10.72 -0.91 -2.55
C TRP A 300 9.95 -0.43 -3.77
N PRO A 301 9.35 0.77 -3.75
CA PRO A 301 8.91 1.46 -4.96
C PRO A 301 10.05 1.54 -5.99
N VAL A 302 9.79 1.33 -7.28
CA VAL A 302 10.88 1.21 -8.27
C VAL A 302 11.33 2.57 -8.81
N ASN A 303 10.38 3.44 -9.16
CA ASN A 303 10.68 4.68 -9.84
C ASN A 303 11.01 5.82 -8.87
N ASN A 304 10.15 6.05 -7.88
CA ASN A 304 10.33 7.03 -6.81
C ASN A 304 9.55 6.60 -5.57
N ALA A 305 9.76 7.29 -4.45
CA ALA A 305 9.18 6.99 -3.14
C ALA A 305 7.64 6.97 -3.08
N PHE A 306 6.98 7.58 -4.06
CA PHE A 306 5.53 7.66 -4.18
C PHE A 306 4.97 6.79 -5.31
N ASP A 307 5.78 5.95 -5.94
CA ASP A 307 5.32 5.00 -6.94
C ASP A 307 4.32 4.01 -6.31
N LYS A 308 3.11 4.00 -6.88
CA LYS A 308 1.97 3.19 -6.39
C LYS A 308 1.73 1.94 -7.21
N VAL A 309 2.52 1.70 -8.25
CA VAL A 309 2.26 0.64 -9.23
C VAL A 309 3.44 -0.29 -9.46
N SER A 310 4.69 0.13 -9.24
CA SER A 310 5.87 -0.71 -9.49
C SER A 310 6.72 -0.90 -8.25
N PHE A 311 6.96 -2.16 -7.87
CA PHE A 311 7.67 -2.52 -6.64
C PHE A 311 8.73 -3.60 -6.91
N LEU A 312 9.88 -3.51 -6.23
CA LEU A 312 10.89 -4.56 -6.14
C LEU A 312 10.69 -5.33 -4.83
N ILE A 313 10.54 -6.65 -4.92
CA ILE A 313 10.25 -7.52 -3.79
C ILE A 313 11.21 -8.71 -3.76
N ARG A 314 11.45 -9.27 -2.58
CA ARG A 314 12.12 -10.57 -2.46
C ARG A 314 11.21 -11.71 -2.92
N ASN A 315 11.82 -12.73 -3.51
CA ASN A 315 11.13 -13.87 -4.09
C ASN A 315 10.35 -14.69 -3.04
N ASP A 316 10.86 -14.77 -1.82
CA ASP A 316 10.24 -15.49 -0.70
C ASP A 316 8.98 -14.80 -0.15
N PHE A 317 8.75 -13.52 -0.49
CA PHE A 317 7.56 -12.75 -0.04
C PHE A 317 6.42 -12.79 -1.05
N ILE A 318 6.68 -13.26 -2.28
CA ILE A 318 5.71 -13.29 -3.38
C ILE A 318 4.41 -14.05 -3.00
N PRO A 319 4.45 -15.22 -2.33
CA PRO A 319 3.21 -15.96 -2.03
C PRO A 319 2.23 -15.13 -1.19
N GLU A 320 2.72 -14.44 -0.16
CA GLU A 320 1.87 -13.65 0.75
C GLU A 320 1.27 -12.43 0.04
N VAL A 321 2.08 -11.71 -0.74
CA VAL A 321 1.61 -10.58 -1.54
C VAL A 321 0.62 -11.03 -2.61
N THR A 322 0.87 -12.17 -3.25
CA THR A 322 -0.05 -12.75 -4.24
C THR A 322 -1.40 -13.06 -3.61
N SER A 323 -1.40 -13.67 -2.42
CA SER A 323 -2.62 -13.94 -1.65
C SER A 323 -3.37 -12.65 -1.34
N ALA A 324 -2.69 -11.61 -0.85
CA ALA A 324 -3.31 -10.32 -0.54
C ALA A 324 -3.96 -9.65 -1.77
N LEU A 325 -3.29 -9.68 -2.93
CA LEU A 325 -3.81 -9.11 -4.18
C LEU A 325 -4.99 -9.92 -4.74
N ILE A 326 -4.90 -11.24 -4.76
CA ILE A 326 -6.00 -12.12 -5.21
C ILE A 326 -7.23 -11.91 -4.33
N ASN A 327 -7.04 -11.74 -3.03
CA ASN A 327 -8.13 -11.54 -2.09
C ASN A 327 -8.99 -10.31 -2.44
N ILE A 328 -8.41 -9.27 -3.07
CA ILE A 328 -9.15 -8.06 -3.48
C ILE A 328 -9.65 -8.11 -4.92
N GLY A 329 -9.57 -9.26 -5.59
CA GLY A 329 -10.05 -9.44 -6.97
C GLY A 329 -9.01 -9.08 -8.05
N ILE A 330 -7.73 -8.97 -7.69
CA ILE A 330 -6.66 -8.78 -8.67
C ILE A 330 -6.15 -10.14 -9.15
N GLU A 331 -6.09 -10.31 -10.47
CA GLU A 331 -5.46 -11.47 -11.09
C GLU A 331 -3.93 -11.29 -11.13
N VAL A 332 -3.19 -12.23 -10.56
CA VAL A 332 -1.73 -12.21 -10.56
C VAL A 332 -1.17 -13.09 -11.68
N LYS A 333 -0.27 -12.54 -12.49
CA LYS A 333 0.40 -13.21 -13.61
C LYS A 333 1.91 -13.31 -13.37
N GLY A 334 2.45 -14.52 -13.46
CA GLY A 334 3.86 -14.78 -13.18
C GLY A 334 4.15 -14.83 -11.68
N GLY A 335 5.43 -15.04 -11.32
CA GLY A 335 5.80 -15.53 -9.98
C GLY A 335 5.32 -16.98 -9.84
N ASN A 336 6.13 -17.90 -9.31
CA ASN A 336 5.69 -19.29 -9.19
C ASN A 336 4.44 -19.37 -8.32
N THR A 337 3.27 -19.57 -8.93
CA THR A 337 1.97 -19.73 -8.26
C THR A 337 1.77 -21.13 -7.68
N ASN A 338 2.79 -21.99 -7.75
CA ASN A 338 2.80 -23.32 -7.17
C ASN A 338 3.90 -23.38 -6.12
N ALA A 339 3.53 -23.11 -4.88
CA ALA A 339 4.18 -23.64 -3.68
C ALA A 339 3.16 -24.51 -2.96
#